data_AF-A0A7W2V3F1-F1
#
_entry.id   AF-A0A7W2V3F1-F1
#
_cell.length_a   1.000
_cell.length_b   1.000
_cell.length_c   1.000
_cell.angle_alpha   90.00
_cell.angle_beta   90.00
_cell.angle_gamma   90.00
#
_symmetry.space_group_name_H-M   'P 1'
#
loop_
_entity.id
_entity.type
_entity.pdbx_description
1 polymer ?
#
loop_
_entity_poly.entity_id
_entity_poly.type
_entity_poly.pdbx_seq_one_letter_code
_entity_poly.pdbx_strand_id
1 'polypeptide(L)'
;MALSQDILAELAEIVPGSPLSEARATRDAATRHAQGSYEILFSQQDAAFALDERFAVAAKVAKWHNAEALAAHYAGFGLADPTSGRLTAALNFARLLTFSPVDATPGALQALVKAGWSKDGIVTLAQLIAFVSFQSRLIAGLRLLNDKPIAASDTPVVAGAWHTNAATATGKAAPVAFTQQELGWEPWIAAKPLAEFNDDEVTILAKFGHTESDYFRLLGRNLPVLEQRTLTDKGIFYTPGGLPRAERELAATVASKINGCIYCASVHARKASQLSKDDGAVETLLAVRPGRALSEGQSARWQVEINYAAALSVTPPAATPGHLAELEKQKLDTLEQLDLLQSAAFFAWANRLMLTLGEPWLP
;
A
#
# COMPACT_ATOMS: atom_id res chain seq x y z
N MET A 1 -4.07 19.23 -19.65
CA MET A 1 -2.90 19.41 -18.76
C MET A 1 -1.88 18.34 -19.11
N ALA A 2 -0.61 18.70 -19.28
CA ALA A 2 0.46 17.70 -19.41
C ALA A 2 0.68 17.03 -18.04
N LEU A 3 1.05 15.75 -18.02
CA LEU A 3 1.35 15.03 -16.79
C LEU A 3 2.64 15.60 -16.17
N SER A 4 2.61 15.94 -14.88
CA SER A 4 3.79 16.38 -14.11
C SER A 4 4.85 15.27 -14.10
N GLN A 5 6.14 15.65 -14.16
CA GLN A 5 7.27 14.70 -14.13
C GLN A 5 7.50 14.09 -12.73
N ASP A 6 7.02 14.75 -11.68
CA ASP A 6 7.02 14.23 -10.30
C ASP A 6 5.83 14.83 -9.54
N ILE A 7 4.67 14.21 -9.72
CA ILE A 7 3.42 14.66 -9.07
C ILE A 7 3.54 14.70 -7.54
N LEU A 8 4.32 13.80 -6.95
CA LEU A 8 4.46 13.72 -5.50
C LEU A 8 5.25 14.91 -4.96
N ALA A 9 6.32 15.33 -5.65
CA ALA A 9 7.07 16.54 -5.29
C ALA A 9 6.21 17.80 -5.39
N GLU A 10 5.45 17.92 -6.48
CA GLU A 10 4.58 19.06 -6.74
C GLU A 10 3.50 19.19 -5.66
N LEU A 11 2.75 18.11 -5.38
CA LEU A 11 1.66 18.12 -4.40
C LEU A 11 2.15 18.22 -2.94
N ALA A 12 3.38 17.78 -2.66
CA ALA A 12 4.01 17.97 -1.36
C ALA A 12 4.76 19.31 -1.24
N GLU A 13 4.78 20.12 -2.31
CA GLU A 13 5.45 21.42 -2.40
C GLU A 13 6.94 21.36 -2.02
N ILE A 14 7.63 20.29 -2.40
CA ILE A 14 9.03 20.05 -2.00
C ILE A 14 9.92 21.15 -2.59
N VAL A 15 10.64 21.85 -1.70
CA VAL A 15 11.55 22.92 -2.10
C VAL A 15 12.80 22.31 -2.77
N PRO A 16 13.15 22.71 -4.02
CA PRO A 16 14.37 22.24 -4.67
C PRO A 16 15.62 22.55 -3.84
N GLY A 17 16.51 21.56 -3.70
CA GLY A 17 17.73 21.70 -2.90
C GLY A 17 17.53 21.65 -1.39
N SER A 18 16.32 21.37 -0.90
CA SER A 18 16.08 21.04 0.52
C SER A 18 16.66 19.67 0.88
N PRO A 19 16.92 19.38 2.17
CA PRO A 19 17.33 18.05 2.61
C PRO A 19 16.39 16.94 2.14
N LEU A 20 15.08 17.19 2.09
CA LEU A 20 14.10 16.23 1.57
C LEU A 20 14.25 16.02 0.05
N SER A 21 14.52 17.08 -0.71
CA SER A 21 14.80 16.97 -2.15
C SER A 21 16.03 16.11 -2.41
N GLU A 22 17.10 16.28 -1.62
CA GLU A 22 18.33 15.48 -1.72
C GLU A 22 18.12 14.02 -1.29
N ALA A 23 17.37 13.79 -0.21
CA ALA A 23 17.00 12.45 0.22
C ALA A 23 16.18 11.71 -0.86
N ARG A 24 15.23 12.38 -1.52
CA ARG A 24 14.47 11.80 -2.62
C ARG A 24 15.32 11.55 -3.88
N ALA A 25 16.31 12.39 -4.16
CA ALA A 25 17.28 12.13 -5.22
C ALA A 25 18.14 10.89 -4.90
N THR A 26 18.50 10.70 -3.64
CA THR A 26 19.17 9.46 -3.16
C THR A 26 18.27 8.22 -3.30
N ARG A 27 16.94 8.41 -3.24
CA ARG A 27 15.91 7.38 -3.45
C ARG A 27 15.21 7.49 -4.81
N ASP A 28 15.96 7.84 -5.87
CA ASP A 28 15.38 8.10 -7.19
C ASP A 28 14.51 6.93 -7.69
N ALA A 29 14.95 5.69 -7.49
CA ALA A 29 14.24 4.51 -7.99
C ALA A 29 12.82 4.42 -7.42
N ALA A 30 12.64 4.61 -6.12
CA ALA A 30 11.31 4.61 -5.50
C ALA A 30 10.43 5.73 -6.07
N THR A 31 11.00 6.93 -6.25
CA THR A 31 10.31 8.09 -6.81
C THR A 31 9.88 7.86 -8.27
N ARG A 32 10.83 7.47 -9.14
CA ARG A 32 10.59 7.25 -10.57
C ARG A 32 9.56 6.16 -10.81
N HIS A 33 9.60 5.07 -10.05
CA HIS A 33 8.69 3.94 -10.27
C HIS A 33 7.29 4.17 -9.65
N ALA A 34 7.20 4.98 -8.59
CA ALA A 34 5.90 5.49 -8.13
C ALA A 34 5.26 6.42 -9.16
N GLN A 35 6.04 7.31 -9.78
CA GLN A 35 5.60 8.14 -10.91
C GLN A 35 5.22 7.29 -12.12
N GLY A 36 6.00 6.26 -12.46
CA GLY A 36 5.69 5.34 -13.55
C GLY A 36 4.36 4.62 -13.34
N SER A 37 4.02 4.26 -12.10
CA SER A 37 2.71 3.68 -11.77
C SER A 37 1.57 4.66 -12.03
N TYR A 38 1.75 5.94 -11.69
CA TYR A 38 0.79 7.00 -12.02
C TYR A 38 0.63 7.13 -13.54
N GLU A 39 1.73 7.17 -14.30
CA GLU A 39 1.70 7.30 -15.74
C GLU A 39 0.96 6.13 -16.39
N ILE A 40 1.25 4.88 -16.02
CA ILE A 40 0.55 3.72 -16.57
C ILE A 40 -0.94 3.76 -16.22
N LEU A 41 -1.29 4.04 -14.96
CA LEU A 41 -2.68 4.04 -14.52
C LEU A 41 -3.51 5.15 -15.17
N PHE A 42 -2.92 6.30 -15.52
CA PHE A 42 -3.67 7.48 -15.98
C PHE A 42 -3.35 7.94 -17.41
N SER A 43 -2.51 7.22 -18.16
CA SER A 43 -2.25 7.49 -19.59
C SER A 43 -2.64 6.35 -20.52
N GLN A 44 -2.70 5.10 -20.04
CA GLN A 44 -3.05 3.95 -20.86
C GLN A 44 -4.54 3.98 -21.23
N GLN A 45 -4.83 4.08 -22.53
CA GLN A 45 -6.16 3.84 -23.08
C GLN A 45 -6.49 2.34 -22.96
N ASP A 46 -7.55 2.03 -22.23
CA ASP A 46 -7.95 0.65 -21.94
C ASP A 46 -9.48 0.58 -21.87
N ALA A 47 -10.06 -0.24 -22.73
CA ALA A 47 -11.51 -0.43 -22.79
C ALA A 47 -12.08 -1.08 -21.52
N ALA A 48 -11.27 -1.77 -20.71
CA ALA A 48 -11.71 -2.40 -19.48
C ALA A 48 -11.93 -1.41 -18.33
N PHE A 49 -11.31 -0.23 -18.37
CA PHE A 49 -11.48 0.82 -17.35
C PHE A 49 -11.08 2.18 -17.95
N ALA A 50 -12.08 2.99 -18.32
CA ALA A 50 -11.86 4.25 -19.02
C ALA A 50 -11.18 5.31 -18.12
N LEU A 51 -10.42 6.23 -18.72
CA LEU A 51 -9.62 7.22 -17.97
C LEU A 51 -10.46 8.17 -17.10
N ASP A 52 -11.61 8.62 -17.59
CA ASP A 52 -12.53 9.48 -16.83
C ASP A 52 -13.14 8.76 -15.61
N GLU A 53 -13.45 7.47 -15.73
CA GLU A 53 -13.82 6.62 -14.59
C GLU A 53 -12.65 6.45 -13.61
N ARG A 54 -11.42 6.25 -14.11
CA ARG A 54 -10.20 6.15 -13.28
C ARG A 54 -9.98 7.41 -12.45
N PHE A 55 -10.08 8.58 -13.09
CA PHE A 55 -9.97 9.86 -12.40
C PHE A 55 -11.10 10.06 -11.39
N ALA A 56 -12.33 9.64 -11.68
CA ALA A 56 -13.45 9.73 -10.75
C ALA A 56 -13.24 8.89 -9.47
N VAL A 57 -12.78 7.64 -9.63
CA VAL A 57 -12.43 6.77 -8.49
C VAL A 57 -11.25 7.36 -7.72
N ALA A 58 -10.19 7.80 -8.41
CA ALA A 58 -8.99 8.34 -7.80
C ALA A 58 -9.26 9.60 -6.98
N ALA A 59 -10.02 10.55 -7.53
CA ALA A 59 -10.43 11.77 -6.82
C ALA A 59 -11.24 11.45 -5.56
N LYS A 60 -12.14 10.46 -5.63
CA LYS A 60 -12.95 10.04 -4.48
C LYS A 60 -12.11 9.38 -3.39
N VAL A 61 -11.19 8.49 -3.76
CA VAL A 61 -10.29 7.80 -2.83
C VAL A 61 -9.36 8.81 -2.16
N ALA A 62 -8.73 9.71 -2.92
CA ALA A 62 -7.88 10.77 -2.37
C ALA A 62 -8.63 11.64 -1.34
N LYS A 63 -9.89 12.00 -1.64
CA LYS A 63 -10.75 12.73 -0.70
C LYS A 63 -11.02 11.95 0.59
N TRP A 64 -11.22 10.64 0.52
CA TRP A 64 -11.39 9.78 1.70
C TRP A 64 -10.13 9.66 2.57
N HIS A 65 -8.95 9.94 2.02
CA HIS A 65 -7.70 10.03 2.77
C HIS A 65 -7.38 11.47 3.24
N ASN A 66 -8.32 12.41 3.10
CA ASN A 66 -8.11 13.85 3.35
C ASN A 66 -6.95 14.46 2.52
N ALA A 67 -6.62 13.87 1.36
CA ALA A 67 -5.59 14.38 0.46
C ALA A 67 -6.20 15.36 -0.56
N GLU A 68 -6.63 16.53 -0.09
CA GLU A 68 -7.41 17.50 -0.89
C GLU A 68 -6.69 17.95 -2.18
N ALA A 69 -5.38 18.22 -2.12
CA ALA A 69 -4.61 18.61 -3.30
C ALA A 69 -4.56 17.49 -4.34
N LEU A 70 -4.42 16.22 -3.90
CA LEU A 70 -4.44 15.05 -4.79
C LEU A 70 -5.84 14.81 -5.36
N ALA A 71 -6.90 15.01 -4.55
CA ALA A 71 -8.27 14.89 -5.01
C ALA A 71 -8.60 15.94 -6.08
N ALA A 72 -8.17 17.19 -5.87
CA ALA A 72 -8.31 18.29 -6.82
C ALA A 72 -7.53 18.04 -8.10
N HIS A 73 -6.29 17.52 -7.99
CA HIS A 73 -5.48 17.10 -9.13
C HIS A 73 -6.24 16.13 -10.03
N TYR A 74 -6.79 15.05 -9.47
CA TYR A 74 -7.55 14.07 -10.25
C TYR A 74 -8.85 14.63 -10.82
N ALA A 75 -9.57 15.46 -10.06
CA ALA A 75 -10.80 16.09 -10.53
C ALA A 75 -10.56 17.04 -11.72
N GLY A 76 -9.36 17.63 -11.83
CA GLY A 76 -8.97 18.54 -12.91
C GLY A 76 -8.91 17.92 -14.31
N PHE A 77 -8.96 16.59 -14.44
CA PHE A 77 -8.92 15.89 -15.73
C PHE A 77 -10.31 15.62 -16.33
N GLY A 78 -11.39 15.99 -15.63
CA GLY A 78 -12.76 15.66 -16.00
C GLY A 78 -13.18 14.30 -15.43
N LEU A 79 -14.39 14.24 -14.87
CA LEU A 79 -14.89 13.06 -14.16
C LEU A 79 -16.10 12.48 -14.89
N ALA A 80 -16.15 11.15 -14.99
CA ALA A 80 -17.33 10.43 -15.42
C ALA A 80 -18.51 10.64 -14.44
N ASP A 81 -19.74 10.38 -14.89
CA ASP A 81 -20.93 10.39 -14.03
C ASP A 81 -20.82 9.29 -12.95
N PRO A 82 -20.65 9.65 -11.66
CA PRO A 82 -20.45 8.69 -10.58
C PRO A 82 -21.69 7.83 -10.30
N THR A 83 -22.84 8.15 -10.89
CA THR A 83 -24.11 7.47 -10.64
C THR A 83 -24.39 6.30 -11.59
N SER A 84 -23.54 6.06 -12.59
CA SER A 84 -23.66 4.88 -13.44
C SER A 84 -23.58 3.60 -12.60
N GLY A 85 -24.32 2.55 -12.98
CA GLY A 85 -24.33 1.29 -12.22
C GLY A 85 -22.93 0.66 -12.09
N ARG A 86 -22.14 0.75 -13.16
CA ARG A 86 -20.74 0.29 -13.21
C ARG A 86 -19.85 1.05 -12.23
N LEU A 87 -19.92 2.38 -12.24
CA LEU A 87 -19.07 3.23 -11.39
C LEU A 87 -19.54 3.23 -9.93
N THR A 88 -20.84 3.10 -9.67
CA THR A 88 -21.39 2.90 -8.32
C THR A 88 -20.80 1.64 -7.67
N ALA A 89 -20.76 0.52 -8.40
CA ALA A 89 -20.14 -0.72 -7.91
C ALA A 89 -18.64 -0.53 -7.63
N ALA A 90 -17.93 0.18 -8.50
CA ALA A 90 -16.51 0.49 -8.32
C ALA A 90 -16.25 1.40 -7.11
N LEU A 91 -17.08 2.41 -6.88
CA LEU A 91 -16.97 3.30 -5.72
C LEU A 91 -17.31 2.58 -4.40
N ASN A 92 -18.24 1.63 -4.41
CA ASN A 92 -18.51 0.77 -3.25
C ASN A 92 -17.30 -0.11 -2.93
N PHE A 93 -16.70 -0.73 -3.95
CA PHE A 93 -15.47 -1.50 -3.80
C PHE A 93 -14.30 -0.61 -3.32
N ALA A 94 -14.16 0.60 -3.88
CA ALA A 94 -13.16 1.57 -3.46
C ALA A 94 -13.31 1.97 -1.98
N ARG A 95 -14.55 2.15 -1.51
CA ARG A 95 -14.83 2.45 -0.11
C ARG A 95 -14.39 1.29 0.80
N LEU A 96 -14.71 0.06 0.42
CA LEU A 96 -14.29 -1.16 1.13
C LEU A 96 -12.75 -1.22 1.23
N LEU A 97 -12.04 -1.12 0.11
CA LEU A 97 -10.57 -1.13 0.08
C LEU A 97 -9.94 0.01 0.91
N THR A 98 -10.60 1.16 0.96
CA THR A 98 -10.05 2.36 1.61
C THR A 98 -10.12 2.27 3.14
N PHE A 99 -11.28 1.89 3.67
CA PHE A 99 -11.58 1.95 5.10
C PHE A 99 -11.57 0.58 5.80
N SER A 100 -12.00 -0.47 5.12
CA SER A 100 -12.24 -1.78 5.71
C SER A 100 -11.78 -2.91 4.79
N PRO A 101 -10.51 -2.92 4.30
CA PRO A 101 -10.07 -3.94 3.37
C PRO A 101 -10.16 -5.36 3.97
N VAL A 102 -10.05 -5.47 5.29
CA VAL A 102 -10.19 -6.73 6.03
C VAL A 102 -11.62 -7.26 6.09
N ASP A 103 -12.63 -6.50 5.67
CA ASP A 103 -14.01 -7.00 5.60
C ASP A 103 -14.35 -7.54 4.20
N ALA A 104 -13.38 -7.56 3.29
CA ALA A 104 -13.59 -8.02 1.93
C ALA A 104 -13.89 -9.52 1.88
N THR A 105 -14.73 -9.88 0.91
CA THR A 105 -15.12 -11.27 0.63
C THR A 105 -15.20 -11.47 -0.88
N PRO A 106 -15.25 -12.73 -1.37
CA PRO A 106 -15.50 -13.00 -2.78
C PRO A 106 -16.76 -12.29 -3.33
N GLY A 107 -17.76 -12.02 -2.48
CA GLY A 107 -18.99 -11.31 -2.85
C GLY A 107 -18.75 -9.88 -3.37
N ALA A 108 -17.72 -9.18 -2.86
CA ALA A 108 -17.38 -7.84 -3.33
C ALA A 108 -16.92 -7.85 -4.80
N LEU A 109 -16.14 -8.87 -5.19
CA LEU A 109 -15.68 -9.05 -6.57
C LEU A 109 -16.82 -9.50 -7.49
N GLN A 110 -17.71 -10.37 -7.00
CA GLN A 110 -18.92 -10.77 -7.74
C GLN A 110 -19.84 -9.58 -8.03
N ALA A 111 -19.94 -8.61 -7.13
CA ALA A 111 -20.71 -7.39 -7.37
C ALA A 111 -20.15 -6.56 -8.53
N LEU A 112 -18.83 -6.47 -8.66
CA LEU A 112 -18.18 -5.82 -9.81
C LEU A 112 -18.45 -6.58 -11.11
N VAL A 113 -18.33 -7.92 -11.11
CA VAL A 113 -18.64 -8.75 -12.28
C VAL A 113 -20.09 -8.53 -12.74
N LYS A 114 -21.05 -8.52 -11.81
CA LYS A 114 -22.48 -8.24 -12.11
C LYS A 114 -22.70 -6.84 -12.68
N ALA A 115 -21.85 -5.87 -12.33
CA ALA A 115 -21.87 -4.51 -12.85
C ALA A 115 -21.11 -4.36 -14.19
N GLY A 116 -20.64 -5.47 -14.79
CA GLY A 116 -20.02 -5.48 -16.11
C GLY A 116 -18.51 -5.28 -16.13
N TRP A 117 -17.84 -5.40 -14.98
CA TRP A 117 -16.37 -5.35 -14.93
C TRP A 117 -15.74 -6.66 -15.39
N SER A 118 -14.74 -6.57 -16.28
CA SER A 118 -13.88 -7.71 -16.64
C SER A 118 -12.88 -8.02 -15.52
N LYS A 119 -12.25 -9.21 -15.53
CA LYS A 119 -11.21 -9.57 -14.55
C LYS A 119 -10.05 -8.56 -14.58
N ASP A 120 -9.63 -8.14 -15.76
CA ASP A 120 -8.52 -7.20 -15.95
C ASP A 120 -8.91 -5.79 -15.46
N GLY A 121 -10.17 -5.39 -15.69
CA GLY A 121 -10.73 -4.15 -15.15
C GLY A 121 -10.81 -4.17 -13.62
N ILE A 122 -11.23 -5.28 -13.00
CA ILE A 122 -11.27 -5.42 -11.53
C ILE A 122 -9.86 -5.32 -10.92
N VAL A 123 -8.88 -6.02 -11.50
CA VAL A 123 -7.50 -5.96 -11.02
C VAL A 123 -6.92 -4.56 -11.19
N THR A 124 -7.16 -3.90 -12.32
CA THR A 124 -6.70 -2.53 -12.54
C THR A 124 -7.38 -1.54 -11.59
N LEU A 125 -8.68 -1.70 -11.32
CA LEU A 125 -9.42 -0.93 -10.32
C LEU A 125 -8.82 -1.10 -8.92
N ALA A 126 -8.57 -2.34 -8.49
CA ALA A 126 -7.94 -2.61 -7.20
C ALA A 126 -6.54 -1.99 -7.11
N GLN A 127 -5.72 -2.12 -8.16
CA GLN A 127 -4.39 -1.49 -8.22
C GLN A 127 -4.48 0.04 -8.15
N LEU A 128 -5.42 0.67 -8.85
CA LEU A 128 -5.65 2.11 -8.80
C LEU A 128 -6.04 2.59 -7.39
N ILE A 129 -7.02 1.95 -6.75
CA ILE A 129 -7.47 2.34 -5.41
C ILE A 129 -6.32 2.20 -4.38
N ALA A 130 -5.58 1.10 -4.47
CA ALA A 130 -4.47 0.82 -3.58
C ALA A 130 -3.28 1.78 -3.83
N PHE A 131 -3.01 2.12 -5.09
CA PHE A 131 -2.02 3.12 -5.47
C PHE A 131 -2.35 4.51 -4.93
N VAL A 132 -3.59 4.98 -5.11
CA VAL A 132 -4.01 6.29 -4.60
C VAL A 132 -3.98 6.33 -3.07
N SER A 133 -4.24 5.20 -2.40
CA SER A 133 -4.09 5.07 -0.94
C SER A 133 -2.62 5.18 -0.49
N PHE A 134 -1.69 4.66 -1.29
CA PHE A 134 -0.24 4.84 -1.11
C PHE A 134 0.17 6.30 -1.36
N GLN A 135 -0.24 6.90 -2.49
CA GLN A 135 0.10 8.29 -2.81
C GLN A 135 -0.43 9.26 -1.75
N SER A 136 -1.66 9.07 -1.27
CA SER A 136 -2.25 9.94 -0.24
C SER A 136 -1.42 9.95 1.04
N ARG A 137 -0.94 8.78 1.49
CA ARG A 137 -0.04 8.65 2.65
C ARG A 137 1.33 9.22 2.39
N LEU A 138 1.88 8.93 1.22
CA LEU A 138 3.20 9.43 0.85
C LEU A 138 3.20 10.96 0.78
N ILE A 139 2.18 11.59 0.19
CA ILE A 139 2.03 13.05 0.16
C ILE A 139 1.86 13.60 1.58
N ALA A 140 1.03 12.98 2.43
CA ALA A 140 0.88 13.43 3.83
C ALA A 140 2.23 13.43 4.59
N GLY A 141 3.01 12.35 4.46
CA GLY A 141 4.32 12.28 5.09
C GLY A 141 5.36 13.20 4.45
N LEU A 142 5.37 13.35 3.12
CA LEU A 142 6.28 14.27 2.43
C LEU A 142 6.00 15.72 2.81
N ARG A 143 4.73 16.09 2.99
CA ARG A 143 4.33 17.40 3.50
C ARG A 143 4.82 17.62 4.92
N LEU A 144 4.69 16.61 5.80
CA LEU A 144 5.25 16.67 7.15
C LEU A 144 6.77 16.87 7.15
N LEU A 145 7.52 16.11 6.34
CA LEU A 145 8.98 16.24 6.20
C LEU A 145 9.43 17.57 5.55
N ASN A 146 8.49 18.33 4.99
CA ASN A 146 8.71 19.60 4.32
C ASN A 146 8.07 20.77 5.09
N ASP A 147 7.71 20.57 6.37
CA ASP A 147 7.05 21.55 7.24
C ASP A 147 5.79 22.20 6.65
N LYS A 148 5.08 21.46 5.79
CA LYS A 148 3.83 21.90 5.17
C LYS A 148 2.63 21.50 6.04
N PRO A 149 1.57 22.32 6.07
CA PRO A 149 0.33 21.94 6.73
C PRO A 149 -0.23 20.64 6.15
N ILE A 150 -0.72 19.77 7.04
CA ILE A 150 -1.45 18.56 6.71
C ILE A 150 -2.83 18.58 7.39
N ALA A 151 -3.80 17.86 6.82
CA ALA A 151 -5.10 17.70 7.44
C ALA A 151 -4.95 16.91 8.76
N ALA A 152 -5.56 17.42 9.84
CA ALA A 152 -5.66 16.67 11.08
C ALA A 152 -6.61 15.46 10.89
N SER A 153 -6.34 14.39 11.63
CA SER A 153 -7.14 13.17 11.67
C SER A 153 -7.23 12.69 13.11
N ASP A 154 -8.45 12.49 13.60
CA ASP A 154 -8.72 11.92 14.92
C ASP A 154 -8.90 10.40 14.86
N THR A 155 -8.50 9.76 13.75
CA THR A 155 -8.62 8.32 13.58
C THR A 155 -7.79 7.60 14.65
N PRO A 156 -8.39 6.69 15.44
CA PRO A 156 -7.66 5.95 16.47
C PRO A 156 -6.47 5.16 15.88
N VAL A 157 -5.28 5.40 16.42
CA VAL A 157 -4.04 4.70 16.02
C VAL A 157 -3.85 3.47 16.89
N VAL A 158 -4.53 2.39 16.51
CA VAL A 158 -4.55 1.12 17.25
C VAL A 158 -4.45 -0.07 16.31
N ALA A 159 -3.97 -1.21 16.81
CA ALA A 159 -3.94 -2.46 16.06
C ALA A 159 -5.32 -2.79 15.47
N GLY A 160 -5.36 -3.10 14.17
CA GLY A 160 -6.59 -3.40 13.46
C GLY A 160 -7.20 -4.72 13.87
N ALA A 161 -8.47 -4.91 13.52
CA ALA A 161 -9.10 -6.23 13.52
C ALA A 161 -8.55 -7.07 12.34
N TRP A 162 -8.64 -8.39 12.45
CA TRP A 162 -8.24 -9.34 11.41
C TRP A 162 -9.26 -10.49 11.31
N HIS A 163 -9.23 -11.22 10.20
CA HIS A 163 -10.04 -12.41 10.04
C HIS A 163 -9.65 -13.51 11.02
N THR A 164 -10.64 -14.07 11.71
CA THR A 164 -10.49 -15.19 12.65
C THR A 164 -11.16 -16.46 12.15
N ASN A 165 -11.63 -16.48 10.90
CA ASN A 165 -12.17 -17.67 10.26
C ASN A 165 -11.05 -18.70 10.06
N ALA A 166 -11.27 -19.93 10.51
CA ALA A 166 -10.26 -21.00 10.45
C ALA A 166 -10.15 -21.67 9.08
N ALA A 167 -11.00 -21.28 8.11
CA ALA A 167 -10.99 -21.82 6.76
C ALA A 167 -11.16 -20.71 5.70
N THR A 168 -10.49 -20.87 4.57
CA THR A 168 -10.66 -20.03 3.39
C THR A 168 -11.97 -20.31 2.66
N ALA A 169 -12.34 -19.49 1.67
CA ALA A 169 -13.50 -19.72 0.81
C ALA A 169 -13.43 -21.05 0.04
N THR A 170 -12.24 -21.61 -0.18
CA THR A 170 -12.05 -22.93 -0.82
C THR A 170 -11.94 -24.08 0.18
N GLY A 171 -12.00 -23.80 1.49
CA GLY A 171 -11.95 -24.80 2.55
C GLY A 171 -10.56 -25.16 3.05
N LYS A 172 -9.49 -24.45 2.63
CA LYS A 172 -8.15 -24.66 3.19
C LYS A 172 -8.06 -24.09 4.60
N ALA A 173 -7.18 -24.64 5.44
CA ALA A 173 -6.91 -24.08 6.76
C ALA A 173 -6.37 -22.65 6.65
N ALA A 174 -6.92 -21.71 7.42
CA ALA A 174 -6.55 -20.31 7.40
C ALA A 174 -5.94 -19.86 8.75
N PRO A 175 -4.97 -18.93 8.75
CA PRO A 175 -4.42 -18.40 9.99
C PRO A 175 -5.45 -17.52 10.71
N VAL A 176 -5.66 -17.78 12.00
CA VAL A 176 -6.62 -17.03 12.86
C VAL A 176 -5.96 -15.98 13.75
N ALA A 177 -4.63 -15.89 13.68
CA ALA A 177 -3.82 -14.92 14.41
C ALA A 177 -2.63 -14.50 13.56
N PHE A 178 -2.08 -13.33 13.87
CA PHE A 178 -0.80 -12.90 13.34
C PHE A 178 0.29 -13.90 13.70
N THR A 179 1.21 -14.15 12.76
CA THR A 179 2.21 -15.21 12.87
C THR A 179 3.44 -14.85 12.07
N GLN A 180 4.58 -15.45 12.41
CA GLN A 180 5.78 -15.49 11.58
C GLN A 180 5.87 -16.76 10.73
N GLN A 181 4.82 -17.58 10.62
CA GLN A 181 4.85 -18.75 9.73
C GLN A 181 4.84 -18.34 8.26
N GLU A 182 5.42 -19.17 7.40
CA GLU A 182 5.22 -19.04 5.97
C GLU A 182 3.79 -19.40 5.61
N LEU A 183 3.15 -18.54 4.83
CA LEU A 183 1.75 -18.69 4.44
C LEU A 183 1.65 -18.83 2.94
N GLY A 184 0.69 -19.64 2.51
CA GLY A 184 0.18 -19.58 1.15
C GLY A 184 -0.82 -18.43 1.02
N TRP A 185 -1.09 -18.01 -0.20
CA TRP A 185 -2.16 -17.07 -0.54
C TRP A 185 -2.92 -17.63 -1.73
N GLU A 186 -4.24 -17.47 -1.75
CA GLU A 186 -5.06 -17.88 -2.87
C GLU A 186 -5.99 -16.77 -3.35
N PRO A 187 -6.14 -16.61 -4.67
CA PRO A 187 -6.95 -15.54 -5.22
C PRO A 187 -8.44 -15.90 -5.29
N TRP A 188 -9.30 -14.91 -5.12
CA TRP A 188 -10.74 -15.01 -5.38
C TRP A 188 -11.11 -14.80 -6.85
N ILE A 189 -10.19 -14.25 -7.64
CA ILE A 189 -10.27 -14.21 -9.11
C ILE A 189 -9.11 -15.03 -9.65
N ALA A 190 -9.39 -16.01 -10.51
CA ALA A 190 -8.33 -16.84 -11.09
C ALA A 190 -7.18 -15.99 -11.67
N ALA A 191 -5.97 -16.26 -11.20
CA ALA A 191 -4.75 -15.71 -11.76
C ALA A 191 -4.68 -16.02 -13.26
N LYS A 192 -4.05 -15.14 -14.06
CA LYS A 192 -3.83 -15.42 -15.48
C LYS A 192 -2.90 -16.65 -15.58
N PRO A 193 -3.27 -17.71 -16.31
CA PRO A 193 -2.39 -18.86 -16.53
C PRO A 193 -1.07 -18.39 -17.17
N LEU A 194 0.06 -18.99 -16.79
CA LEU A 194 1.36 -18.59 -17.32
C LEU A 194 1.42 -18.68 -18.86
N ALA A 195 0.77 -19.71 -19.43
CA ALA A 195 0.68 -19.93 -20.87
C ALA A 195 -0.14 -18.88 -21.65
N GLU A 196 -0.91 -18.02 -20.96
CA GLU A 196 -1.63 -16.91 -21.58
C GLU A 196 -0.80 -15.60 -21.62
N PHE A 197 0.36 -15.57 -20.96
CA PHE A 197 1.31 -14.47 -21.10
C PHE A 197 2.17 -14.67 -22.35
N ASN A 198 2.49 -13.59 -23.05
CA ASN A 198 3.45 -13.65 -24.15
C ASN A 198 4.90 -13.77 -23.62
N ASP A 199 5.86 -14.07 -24.50
CA ASP A 199 7.24 -14.36 -24.11
C ASP A 199 7.94 -13.19 -23.37
N ASP A 200 7.64 -11.94 -23.77
CA ASP A 200 8.17 -10.74 -23.09
C ASP A 200 7.56 -10.61 -21.68
N GLU A 201 6.26 -10.82 -21.54
CA GLU A 201 5.56 -10.80 -20.25
C GLU A 201 6.09 -11.89 -19.30
N VAL A 202 6.34 -13.10 -19.80
CA VAL A 202 6.94 -14.20 -19.02
C VAL A 202 8.35 -13.82 -18.58
N THR A 203 9.14 -13.20 -19.45
CA THR A 203 10.49 -12.74 -19.12
C THR A 203 10.48 -11.71 -17.99
N ILE A 204 9.54 -10.74 -18.02
CA ILE A 204 9.36 -9.75 -16.96
C ILE A 204 8.97 -10.41 -15.63
N LEU A 205 8.04 -11.37 -15.64
CA LEU A 205 7.65 -12.11 -14.44
C LEU A 205 8.83 -12.93 -13.88
N ALA A 206 9.58 -13.63 -14.74
CA ALA A 206 10.71 -14.46 -14.36
C ALA A 206 11.84 -13.63 -13.72
N LYS A 207 12.12 -12.43 -14.24
CA LYS A 207 13.13 -11.49 -13.70
C LYS A 207 12.93 -11.20 -12.20
N PHE A 208 11.70 -11.26 -11.71
CA PHE A 208 11.36 -10.98 -10.31
C PHE A 208 10.96 -12.23 -9.52
N GLY A 209 11.04 -13.43 -10.11
CA GLY A 209 10.62 -14.68 -9.46
C GLY A 209 9.11 -14.80 -9.29
N HIS A 210 8.34 -14.19 -10.19
CA HIS A 210 6.88 -14.05 -10.08
C HIS A 210 6.09 -15.12 -10.86
N THR A 211 6.74 -16.00 -11.64
CA THR A 211 6.05 -16.95 -12.55
C THR A 211 5.15 -17.94 -11.81
N GLU A 212 5.60 -18.44 -10.66
CA GLU A 212 4.87 -19.46 -9.88
C GLU A 212 3.86 -18.87 -8.89
N SER A 213 3.83 -17.54 -8.73
CA SER A 213 2.97 -16.88 -7.75
C SER A 213 1.62 -16.53 -8.35
N ASP A 214 0.54 -17.13 -7.82
CA ASP A 214 -0.83 -16.75 -8.20
C ASP A 214 -1.12 -15.26 -7.92
N TYR A 215 -0.58 -14.70 -6.84
CA TYR A 215 -0.74 -13.28 -6.53
C TYR A 215 -0.15 -12.40 -7.63
N PHE A 216 1.11 -12.63 -8.00
CA PHE A 216 1.76 -11.82 -9.03
C PHE A 216 1.19 -12.08 -10.42
N ARG A 217 0.80 -13.32 -10.77
CA ARG A 217 0.10 -13.59 -12.03
C ARG A 217 -1.30 -12.98 -12.07
N LEU A 218 -2.00 -12.85 -10.94
CA LEU A 218 -3.26 -12.11 -10.89
C LEU A 218 -3.04 -10.62 -11.16
N LEU A 219 -2.07 -9.98 -10.49
CA LEU A 219 -1.74 -8.58 -10.74
C LEU A 219 -1.19 -8.35 -12.15
N GLY A 220 -0.52 -9.36 -12.72
CA GLY A 220 0.02 -9.37 -14.08
C GLY A 220 -1.05 -9.26 -15.18
N ARG A 221 -2.34 -9.35 -14.85
CA ARG A 221 -3.43 -8.93 -15.76
C ARG A 221 -3.28 -7.47 -16.21
N ASN A 222 -2.61 -6.65 -15.39
CA ASN A 222 -2.06 -5.36 -15.81
C ASN A 222 -0.55 -5.33 -15.47
N LEU A 223 0.23 -6.04 -16.29
CA LEU A 223 1.66 -6.24 -16.06
C LEU A 223 2.46 -4.93 -15.98
N PRO A 224 2.23 -3.90 -16.82
CA PRO A 224 2.97 -2.65 -16.70
C PRO A 224 2.83 -1.97 -15.33
N VAL A 225 1.64 -2.00 -14.71
CA VAL A 225 1.46 -1.48 -13.34
C VAL A 225 2.17 -2.37 -12.33
N LEU A 226 2.07 -3.70 -12.47
CA LEU A 226 2.75 -4.63 -11.57
C LEU A 226 4.28 -4.43 -11.60
N GLU A 227 4.87 -4.20 -12.78
CA GLU A 227 6.29 -3.96 -12.91
C GLU A 227 6.71 -2.68 -12.17
N GLN A 228 6.02 -1.56 -12.41
CA GLN A 228 6.31 -0.29 -11.73
C GLN A 228 6.13 -0.40 -10.21
N ARG A 229 5.09 -1.09 -9.75
CA ARG A 229 4.88 -1.40 -8.33
C ARG A 229 6.03 -2.22 -7.74
N THR A 230 6.49 -3.25 -8.46
CA THR A 230 7.59 -4.12 -8.02
C THR A 230 8.91 -3.35 -7.94
N LEU A 231 9.17 -2.48 -8.90
CA LEU A 231 10.36 -1.63 -8.90
C LEU A 231 10.30 -0.56 -7.82
N THR A 232 9.10 -0.05 -7.48
CA THR A 232 8.89 0.82 -6.32
C THR A 232 9.25 0.10 -5.02
N ASP A 233 8.72 -1.11 -4.78
CA ASP A 233 9.07 -1.95 -3.62
C ASP A 233 10.58 -2.16 -3.49
N LYS A 234 11.22 -2.56 -4.59
CA LYS A 234 12.68 -2.77 -4.62
C LYS A 234 13.44 -1.49 -4.33
N GLY A 235 13.01 -0.36 -4.89
CA GLY A 235 13.60 0.95 -4.62
C GLY A 235 13.52 1.36 -3.15
N ILE A 236 12.45 0.95 -2.45
CA ILE A 236 12.25 1.24 -1.02
C ILE A 236 13.05 0.28 -0.13
N PHE A 237 13.05 -1.03 -0.41
CA PHE A 237 13.57 -2.03 0.54
C PHE A 237 15.01 -2.47 0.31
N TYR A 238 15.55 -2.31 -0.91
CA TYR A 238 16.84 -2.89 -1.29
C TYR A 238 17.93 -1.85 -1.59
N THR A 239 17.57 -0.56 -1.63
CA THR A 239 18.55 0.53 -1.83
C THR A 239 19.40 0.74 -0.57
N PRO A 240 20.74 0.76 -0.67
CA PRO A 240 21.65 0.89 0.47
C PRO A 240 21.65 2.29 1.12
N GLY A 241 22.18 2.35 2.35
CA GLY A 241 22.25 3.58 3.16
C GLY A 241 20.88 3.98 3.75
N GLY A 242 20.84 5.01 4.60
CA GLY A 242 19.63 5.43 5.30
C GLY A 242 19.14 4.41 6.32
N LEU A 243 17.81 4.27 6.47
CA LEU A 243 17.20 3.45 7.53
C LEU A 243 17.56 1.97 7.33
N PRO A 244 18.06 1.27 8.37
CA PRO A 244 18.32 -0.16 8.31
C PRO A 244 17.13 -0.95 7.77
N ARG A 245 17.41 -1.99 6.96
CA ARG A 245 16.36 -2.81 6.37
C ARG A 245 15.47 -3.48 7.43
N ALA A 246 16.01 -3.86 8.58
CA ALA A 246 15.20 -4.41 9.68
C ALA A 246 14.07 -3.46 10.10
N GLU A 247 14.35 -2.15 10.18
CA GLU A 247 13.39 -1.10 10.57
C GLU A 247 12.41 -0.79 9.43
N ARG A 248 12.84 -0.86 8.16
CA ARG A 248 11.93 -0.81 7.00
C ARG A 248 10.92 -1.97 7.01
N GLU A 249 11.38 -3.19 7.31
CA GLU A 249 10.53 -4.39 7.41
C GLU A 249 9.63 -4.33 8.67
N LEU A 250 10.09 -3.70 9.77
CA LEU A 250 9.27 -3.40 10.94
C LEU A 250 8.11 -2.45 10.58
N ALA A 251 8.39 -1.37 9.85
CA ALA A 251 7.35 -0.43 9.40
C ALA A 251 6.29 -1.10 8.51
N ALA A 252 6.70 -2.01 7.63
CA ALA A 252 5.79 -2.85 6.84
C ALA A 252 4.93 -3.76 7.71
N THR A 253 5.52 -4.34 8.76
CA THR A 253 4.82 -5.19 9.74
C THR A 253 3.77 -4.39 10.51
N VAL A 254 4.13 -3.18 10.98
CA VAL A 254 3.22 -2.26 11.68
C VAL A 254 2.05 -1.86 10.81
N ALA A 255 2.31 -1.43 9.56
CA ALA A 255 1.26 -1.07 8.62
C ALA A 255 0.30 -2.24 8.37
N SER A 256 0.84 -3.45 8.26
CA SER A 256 0.06 -4.68 8.08
C SER A 256 -0.77 -5.03 9.32
N LYS A 257 -0.25 -4.79 10.54
CA LYS A 257 -1.00 -4.93 11.80
C LYS A 257 -2.13 -3.93 11.94
N ILE A 258 -1.93 -2.68 11.50
CA ILE A 258 -3.00 -1.66 11.46
C ILE A 258 -4.10 -2.06 10.47
N ASN A 259 -3.72 -2.56 9.30
CA ASN A 259 -4.68 -2.90 8.25
C ASN A 259 -5.31 -4.31 8.41
N GLY A 260 -4.90 -5.10 9.40
CA GLY A 260 -5.43 -6.45 9.62
C GLY A 260 -4.89 -7.53 8.67
N CYS A 261 -3.80 -7.26 7.95
CA CYS A 261 -3.28 -8.16 6.91
C CYS A 261 -2.28 -9.19 7.47
N ILE A 262 -2.78 -10.38 7.83
CA ILE A 262 -1.95 -11.47 8.38
C ILE A 262 -0.84 -11.90 7.42
N TYR A 263 -1.14 -12.05 6.12
CA TYR A 263 -0.13 -12.48 5.13
C TYR A 263 1.05 -11.51 5.05
N CYS A 264 0.77 -10.22 4.86
CA CYS A 264 1.84 -9.23 4.77
C CYS A 264 2.62 -9.16 6.09
N ALA A 265 1.92 -9.15 7.23
CA ALA A 265 2.60 -9.16 8.52
C ALA A 265 3.52 -10.38 8.68
N SER A 266 3.13 -11.58 8.24
CA SER A 266 3.98 -12.77 8.38
C SER A 266 5.25 -12.73 7.54
N VAL A 267 5.18 -12.14 6.33
CA VAL A 267 6.35 -11.97 5.46
C VAL A 267 7.33 -10.96 6.04
N HIS A 268 6.81 -9.82 6.48
CA HIS A 268 7.65 -8.69 6.91
C HIS A 268 8.14 -8.86 8.34
N ALA A 269 7.36 -9.47 9.23
CA ALA A 269 7.77 -9.80 10.59
C ALA A 269 8.95 -10.78 10.58
N ARG A 270 8.88 -11.86 9.78
CA ARG A 270 10.01 -12.80 9.62
C ARG A 270 11.29 -12.09 9.23
N LYS A 271 11.23 -11.18 8.26
CA LYS A 271 12.40 -10.43 7.80
C LYS A 271 12.89 -9.45 8.86
N ALA A 272 11.99 -8.75 9.55
CA ALA A 272 12.34 -7.85 10.65
C ALA A 272 13.06 -8.62 11.77
N SER A 273 12.53 -9.77 12.21
CA SER A 273 13.15 -10.64 13.23
C SER A 273 14.52 -11.15 12.79
N GLN A 274 14.63 -11.67 11.57
CA GLN A 274 15.89 -12.23 11.04
C GLN A 274 16.99 -11.16 10.94
N LEU A 275 16.64 -9.96 10.46
CA LEU A 275 17.62 -8.89 10.21
C LEU A 275 18.00 -8.14 11.50
N SER A 276 17.05 -7.92 12.41
CA SER A 276 17.31 -7.30 13.72
C SER A 276 17.96 -8.26 14.71
N LYS A 277 17.76 -9.57 14.53
CA LYS A 277 18.07 -10.63 15.49
C LYS A 277 17.29 -10.48 16.81
N ASP A 278 16.11 -9.86 16.75
CA ASP A 278 15.21 -9.65 17.89
C ASP A 278 13.81 -10.22 17.62
N ASP A 279 13.75 -11.55 17.64
CA ASP A 279 12.50 -12.29 17.44
C ASP A 279 11.45 -11.99 18.53
N GLY A 280 11.90 -11.80 19.78
CA GLY A 280 11.02 -11.55 20.92
C GLY A 280 10.28 -10.21 20.84
N ALA A 281 10.96 -9.16 20.39
CA ALA A 281 10.33 -7.85 20.17
C ALA A 281 9.27 -7.90 19.06
N VAL A 282 9.54 -8.63 17.96
CA VAL A 282 8.59 -8.79 16.86
C VAL A 282 7.40 -9.66 17.26
N GLU A 283 7.59 -10.75 17.99
CA GLU A 283 6.50 -11.55 18.56
C GLU A 283 5.62 -10.71 19.51
N THR A 284 6.24 -9.86 20.33
CA THR A 284 5.51 -8.93 21.22
C THR A 284 4.62 -7.99 20.40
N LEU A 285 5.13 -7.43 19.30
CA LEU A 285 4.36 -6.59 18.37
C LEU A 285 3.20 -7.37 17.72
N LEU A 286 3.45 -8.59 17.25
CA LEU A 286 2.42 -9.42 16.61
C LEU A 286 1.32 -9.85 17.58
N ALA A 287 1.66 -10.07 18.85
CA ALA A 287 0.72 -10.46 19.91
C ALA A 287 -0.22 -9.33 20.37
N VAL A 288 0.03 -8.08 19.97
CA VAL A 288 -0.84 -6.93 20.29
C VAL A 288 -2.26 -7.19 19.78
N ARG A 289 -3.23 -7.16 20.71
CA ARG A 289 -4.66 -7.39 20.44
C ARG A 289 -5.29 -6.20 19.71
N PRO A 290 -6.39 -6.40 18.96
CA PRO A 290 -7.11 -5.31 18.29
C PRO A 290 -7.49 -4.21 19.29
N GLY A 291 -7.42 -2.95 18.86
CA GLY A 291 -7.78 -1.80 19.67
C GLY A 291 -6.71 -1.36 20.70
N ARG A 292 -5.52 -1.96 20.66
CA ARG A 292 -4.38 -1.59 21.54
C ARG A 292 -3.27 -0.89 20.76
N ALA A 293 -2.46 -0.09 21.45
CA ALA A 293 -1.27 0.53 20.88
C ALA A 293 -0.19 -0.53 20.56
N LEU A 294 0.52 -0.35 19.45
CA LEU A 294 1.48 -1.33 18.92
C LEU A 294 2.88 -1.22 19.53
N SER A 295 3.23 -0.08 20.10
CA SER A 295 4.59 0.23 20.58
C SER A 295 4.89 -0.30 21.99
N GLU A 296 3.91 -0.90 22.68
CA GLU A 296 4.09 -1.36 24.05
C GLU A 296 5.16 -2.45 24.14
N GLY A 297 6.07 -2.33 25.11
CA GLY A 297 7.16 -3.29 25.32
C GLY A 297 8.36 -3.16 24.37
N GLN A 298 8.36 -2.15 23.49
CA GLN A 298 9.41 -1.95 22.48
C GLN A 298 10.55 -1.04 22.97
N SER A 299 11.71 -1.09 22.33
CA SER A 299 12.82 -0.16 22.58
C SER A 299 12.42 1.29 22.26
N ALA A 300 13.09 2.29 22.83
CA ALA A 300 12.76 3.70 22.60
C ALA A 300 12.78 4.08 21.10
N ARG A 301 13.76 3.56 20.34
CA ARG A 301 13.85 3.76 18.89
C ARG A 301 12.67 3.12 18.14
N TRP A 302 12.38 1.85 18.43
CA TRP A 302 11.25 1.18 17.77
C TRP A 302 9.91 1.74 18.19
N GLN A 303 9.74 2.25 19.41
CA GLN A 303 8.50 2.89 19.83
C GLN A 303 8.16 4.07 18.93
N VAL A 304 9.13 4.96 18.65
CA VAL A 304 8.87 6.14 17.81
C VAL A 304 8.63 5.76 16.34
N GLU A 305 9.36 4.77 15.83
CA GLU A 305 9.18 4.25 14.46
C GLU A 305 7.80 3.57 14.30
N ILE A 306 7.42 2.73 15.26
CA ILE A 306 6.12 2.04 15.29
C ILE A 306 4.99 3.08 15.39
N ASN A 307 5.12 4.08 16.25
CA ASN A 307 4.10 5.11 16.41
C ASN A 307 3.92 5.93 15.12
N TYR A 308 5.01 6.35 14.48
CA TYR A 308 4.93 7.05 13.20
C TYR A 308 4.32 6.18 12.09
N ALA A 309 4.82 4.95 11.92
CA ALA A 309 4.31 4.02 10.90
C ALA A 309 2.82 3.67 11.14
N ALA A 310 2.41 3.49 12.39
CA ALA A 310 1.03 3.24 12.76
C ALA A 310 0.13 4.44 12.44
N ALA A 311 0.55 5.65 12.83
CA ALA A 311 -0.18 6.88 12.58
C ALA A 311 -0.32 7.18 11.08
N LEU A 312 0.69 6.85 10.28
CA LEU A 312 0.59 6.96 8.82
C LEU A 312 -0.36 5.92 8.21
N SER A 313 -0.49 4.74 8.83
CA SER A 313 -1.18 3.59 8.24
C SER A 313 -2.71 3.66 8.35
N VAL A 314 -3.26 4.36 9.34
CA VAL A 314 -4.71 4.55 9.49
C VAL A 314 -5.31 5.41 8.35
N THR A 315 -6.63 5.35 8.15
CA THR A 315 -7.35 6.13 7.12
C THR A 315 -8.39 7.05 7.77
N PRO A 316 -8.34 8.38 7.57
CA PRO A 316 -7.23 9.16 7.01
C PRO A 316 -5.95 9.04 7.87
N PRO A 317 -4.75 9.26 7.29
CA PRO A 317 -3.50 9.25 8.04
C PRO A 317 -3.53 10.25 9.20
N ALA A 318 -3.03 9.83 10.36
CA ALA A 318 -2.99 10.59 11.62
C ALA A 318 -1.56 10.95 12.07
N ALA A 319 -0.57 10.80 11.19
CA ALA A 319 0.79 11.26 11.47
C ALA A 319 0.80 12.79 11.67
N THR A 320 1.67 13.28 12.54
CA THR A 320 1.73 14.69 12.96
C THR A 320 3.19 15.16 13.10
N PRO A 321 3.44 16.48 13.17
CA PRO A 321 4.79 16.98 13.46
C PRO A 321 5.38 16.45 14.77
N GLY A 322 4.52 16.15 15.77
CA GLY A 322 4.96 15.54 17.02
C GLY A 322 5.61 14.18 16.83
N HIS A 323 5.11 13.37 15.87
CA HIS A 323 5.75 12.09 15.56
C HIS A 323 7.15 12.28 14.95
N LEU A 324 7.34 13.26 14.04
CA LEU A 324 8.65 13.56 13.47
C LEU A 324 9.65 14.05 14.53
N ALA A 325 9.21 14.93 15.44
CA ALA A 325 10.05 15.41 16.53
C ALA A 325 10.54 14.26 17.44
N GLU A 326 9.75 13.20 17.64
CA GLU A 326 10.20 12.02 18.38
C GLU A 326 11.23 11.17 17.59
N LEU A 327 11.10 11.08 16.25
CA LEU A 327 12.11 10.43 15.41
C LEU A 327 13.44 11.18 15.46
N GLU A 328 13.41 12.51 15.41
CA GLU A 328 14.60 13.36 15.53
C GLU A 328 15.31 13.21 16.87
N LYS A 329 14.57 13.02 17.97
CA LYS A 329 15.15 12.71 19.29
C LYS A 329 15.91 11.37 19.29
N GLN A 330 15.50 10.43 18.45
CA GLN A 330 16.22 9.17 18.19
C GLN A 330 17.29 9.30 17.09
N LYS A 331 17.57 10.55 16.65
CA LYS A 331 18.59 10.92 15.68
C LYS A 331 18.38 10.35 14.28
N LEU A 332 17.13 10.09 13.90
CA LEU A 332 16.83 9.71 12.51
C LEU A 332 17.00 10.94 11.62
N ASP A 333 17.88 10.85 10.62
CA ASP A 333 18.05 11.90 9.62
C ASP A 333 16.91 11.94 8.59
N THR A 334 16.89 12.95 7.71
CA THR A 334 15.83 13.11 6.70
C THR A 334 15.72 11.91 5.75
N LEU A 335 16.83 11.23 5.43
CA LEU A 335 16.83 10.05 4.56
C LEU A 335 16.22 8.85 5.30
N GLU A 336 16.57 8.65 6.57
CA GLU A 336 15.98 7.61 7.42
C GLU A 336 14.49 7.83 7.64
N GLN A 337 14.06 9.07 7.87
CA GLN A 337 12.64 9.42 8.01
C GLN A 337 11.87 9.21 6.69
N LEU A 338 12.48 9.55 5.55
CA LEU A 338 11.90 9.28 4.22
C LEU A 338 11.75 7.77 3.98
N ASP A 339 12.77 6.97 4.33
CA ASP A 339 12.71 5.51 4.22
C ASP A 339 11.57 4.93 5.06
N LEU A 340 11.43 5.37 6.32
CA LEU A 340 10.36 4.94 7.22
C LEU A 340 8.97 5.28 6.64
N LEU A 341 8.80 6.50 6.14
CA LEU A 341 7.61 6.97 5.44
C LEU A 341 7.28 6.08 4.24
N GLN A 342 8.25 5.86 3.35
CA GLN A 342 8.05 5.08 2.14
C GLN A 342 7.69 3.63 2.45
N SER A 343 8.37 3.01 3.42
CA SER A 343 8.08 1.66 3.88
C SER A 343 6.66 1.54 4.42
N ALA A 344 6.23 2.41 5.33
CA ALA A 344 4.87 2.36 5.87
C ALA A 344 3.80 2.68 4.80
N ALA A 345 4.03 3.70 3.96
CA ALA A 345 3.09 4.10 2.91
C ALA A 345 2.88 3.00 1.87
N PHE A 346 3.95 2.31 1.43
CA PHE A 346 3.85 1.26 0.41
C PHE A 346 2.96 0.10 0.85
N PHE A 347 2.93 -0.23 2.14
CA PHE A 347 2.07 -1.30 2.65
C PHE A 347 0.59 -0.94 2.65
N ALA A 348 0.24 0.34 2.57
CA ALA A 348 -1.13 0.73 2.24
C ALA A 348 -1.57 0.22 0.87
N TRP A 349 -0.65 0.09 -0.11
CA TRP A 349 -0.91 -0.53 -1.40
C TRP A 349 -0.97 -2.04 -1.27
N ALA A 350 0.09 -2.67 -0.73
CA ALA A 350 0.19 -4.12 -0.65
C ALA A 350 -0.94 -4.77 0.16
N ASN A 351 -1.25 -4.24 1.36
CA ASN A 351 -2.28 -4.81 2.22
C ASN A 351 -3.65 -4.79 1.56
N ARG A 352 -4.02 -3.70 0.89
CA ARG A 352 -5.31 -3.56 0.22
C ARG A 352 -5.49 -4.58 -0.90
N LEU A 353 -4.45 -4.84 -1.69
CA LEU A 353 -4.53 -5.88 -2.72
C LEU A 353 -4.63 -7.28 -2.11
N MET A 354 -3.78 -7.57 -1.12
CA MET A 354 -3.74 -8.89 -0.48
C MET A 354 -5.02 -9.25 0.26
N LEU A 355 -5.69 -8.27 0.86
CA LEU A 355 -6.92 -8.46 1.63
C LEU A 355 -8.18 -8.53 0.76
N THR A 356 -8.16 -7.96 -0.44
CA THR A 356 -9.40 -7.77 -1.23
C THR A 356 -9.46 -8.58 -2.53
N LEU A 357 -8.34 -9.18 -2.92
CA LEU A 357 -8.26 -10.05 -4.11
C LEU A 357 -8.13 -11.53 -3.78
N GLY A 358 -8.03 -11.88 -2.49
CA GLY A 358 -7.78 -13.24 -2.05
C GLY A 358 -7.53 -13.31 -0.54
N GLU A 359 -7.02 -14.44 -0.09
CA GLU A 359 -6.86 -14.72 1.35
C GLU A 359 -5.68 -15.67 1.63
N PRO A 360 -5.09 -15.59 2.84
CA PRO A 360 -4.01 -16.49 3.24
C PRO A 360 -4.52 -17.88 3.63
N TRP A 361 -3.67 -18.90 3.43
CA TRP A 361 -3.87 -20.26 3.93
C TRP A 361 -2.59 -20.81 4.55
N LEU A 362 -2.73 -21.80 5.43
CA LEU A 362 -1.66 -22.53 6.08
C LEU A 362 -1.24 -23.72 5.19
N PRO A 363 0.04 -23.81 4.78
CA PRO A 363 0.49 -24.83 3.83
C PRO A 363 0.65 -26.25 4.37
#